data_AF-A0A6P4DNG7-F1
#
_entry.id   AF-A0A6P4DNG7-F1
#
_cell.length_a   1.000
_cell.length_b   1.000
_cell.length_c   1.000
_cell.angle_alpha   90.00
_cell.angle_beta   90.00
_cell.angle_gamma   90.00
#
_symmetry.space_group_name_H-M   'P 1'
#
loop_
_entity.id
_entity.type
_entity.pdbx_description
1 polymer ?
#
loop_
_entity_poly.entity_id
_entity_poly.type
_entity_poly.pdbx_seq_one_letter_code
_entity_poly.pdbx_strand_id
1 'polypeptide(L)'
;MAITPMNSNLLYKIIIVISFLALTTCPVASAEECASNHQGACHNRSEALKYKIIAIFAILVTSMIGVTLPTLSRVVPAIHPDRDLFVLVKAFASGVILATGYMHVLPDSFNDLMSDCLPKNPWHKFPFTTFIAMFSAIFTLMVDSFSICFFKKRITASSSSTTTTTTTDSSENIEVDGGCRKVNKELESLSHSHTHGHEIEHGNGNTKVVSAEQLLRYRVIAQVLELGIVVHSVVIGLSLGASDNPCTIRPLIAALCFHQLFEGMGLGGCILQAEYGMKMKCIMVFFFSVTTPFGIALGIALSKVYTDTSPTSLIVEGVLNAVSAGLLNYMALVELLATDFMGSKLQSRVKLQIYSYFFVLVGAGGMSVMAIWA
;
A
#
# COMPACT_ATOMS: atom_id res chain seq x y z
N MET A 1 13.52 29.04 -8.74
CA MET A 1 14.00 28.58 -7.43
C MET A 1 13.26 27.30 -7.10
N ALA A 2 13.98 26.19 -6.93
CA ALA A 2 13.43 24.83 -6.89
C ALA A 2 12.42 24.67 -5.74
N ILE A 3 11.15 24.44 -6.09
CA ILE A 3 10.09 24.12 -5.14
C ILE A 3 10.31 22.69 -4.69
N THR A 4 10.99 22.52 -3.56
CA THR A 4 11.07 21.22 -2.89
C THR A 4 9.67 20.80 -2.47
N PRO A 5 9.18 19.62 -2.88
CA PRO A 5 7.93 19.09 -2.37
C PRO A 5 8.02 19.03 -0.84
N MET A 6 6.90 19.26 -0.16
CA MET A 6 6.78 19.06 1.28
C MET A 6 7.57 17.83 1.67
N ASN A 7 8.61 18.04 2.48
CA ASN A 7 9.77 17.15 2.58
C ASN A 7 9.26 15.71 2.79
N SER A 8 9.37 14.85 1.77
CA SER A 8 8.99 13.44 1.87
C SER A 8 9.63 12.78 3.09
N ASN A 9 10.81 13.29 3.47
CA ASN A 9 11.53 12.93 4.68
C ASN A 9 10.80 13.30 5.97
N LEU A 10 9.97 14.34 6.04
CA LEU A 10 9.26 14.75 7.25
C LEU A 10 8.04 13.88 7.51
N LEU A 11 7.25 13.55 6.49
CA LEU A 11 6.13 12.61 6.62
C LEU A 11 6.66 11.19 6.92
N TYR A 12 7.71 10.78 6.21
CA TYR A 12 8.40 9.51 6.46
C TYR A 12 9.02 9.47 7.86
N LYS A 13 9.62 10.56 8.34
CA LYS A 13 10.09 10.69 9.73
C LYS A 13 8.95 10.65 10.73
N ILE A 14 7.82 11.32 10.47
CA ILE A 14 6.67 11.33 11.38
C ILE A 14 6.05 9.93 11.48
N ILE A 15 5.97 9.18 10.39
CA ILE A 15 5.34 7.85 10.38
C ILE A 15 6.30 6.76 10.85
N ILE A 16 7.60 6.87 10.56
CA ILE A 16 8.64 6.09 11.24
C ILE A 16 8.58 6.38 12.73
N VAL A 17 8.50 7.65 13.14
CA VAL A 17 8.39 8.02 14.56
C VAL A 17 7.10 7.48 15.16
N ILE A 18 5.95 7.51 14.47
CA ILE A 18 4.69 6.92 14.98
C ILE A 18 4.77 5.39 15.06
N SER A 19 5.38 4.72 14.09
CA SER A 19 5.63 3.28 14.12
C SER A 19 6.60 2.92 15.26
N PHE A 20 7.65 3.73 15.45
CA PHE A 20 8.57 3.62 16.59
C PHE A 20 7.88 3.94 17.92
N LEU A 21 6.96 4.92 17.94
CA LEU A 21 6.22 5.33 19.13
C LEU A 21 5.26 4.22 19.56
N ALA A 22 4.58 3.58 18.58
CA ALA A 22 3.74 2.40 18.79
C ALA A 22 4.55 1.20 19.29
N LEU A 23 5.81 1.04 18.84
CA LEU A 23 6.75 0.06 19.41
C LEU A 23 7.18 0.42 20.85
N THR A 24 7.26 1.70 21.21
CA THR A 24 7.78 2.13 22.53
C THR A 24 6.73 2.30 23.63
N THR A 25 5.43 2.31 23.35
CA THR A 25 4.39 2.58 24.35
C THR A 25 3.69 1.34 24.92
N CYS A 26 4.10 0.12 24.56
CA CYS A 26 3.57 -1.07 25.21
C CYS A 26 4.23 -1.28 26.59
N PRO A 27 3.45 -1.34 27.68
CA PRO A 27 3.99 -1.55 29.01
C PRO A 27 4.66 -2.92 29.10
N VAL A 28 5.86 -2.94 29.68
CA VAL A 28 6.62 -4.14 30.02
C VAL A 28 5.83 -4.92 31.07
N ALA A 29 5.05 -5.90 30.65
CA ALA A 29 4.50 -6.92 31.54
C ALA A 29 5.53 -8.04 31.68
N SER A 30 5.91 -8.35 32.92
CA SER A 30 6.84 -9.44 33.25
C SER A 30 6.30 -10.76 32.73
N ALA A 31 7.08 -11.41 31.87
CA ALA A 31 6.77 -12.68 31.24
C ALA A 31 6.81 -13.83 32.25
N GLU A 32 5.67 -14.46 32.49
CA GLU A 32 5.66 -15.92 32.65
C GLU A 32 5.70 -16.51 31.25
N GLU A 33 6.72 -17.32 30.96
CA GLU A 33 6.82 -18.08 29.71
C GLU A 33 5.50 -18.81 29.48
N CYS A 34 4.81 -18.44 28.41
CA CYS A 34 3.68 -19.21 27.92
C CYS A 34 4.23 -20.48 27.26
N ALA A 35 4.58 -21.46 28.09
CA ALA A 35 4.95 -22.79 27.66
C ALA A 35 3.67 -23.54 27.23
N SER A 36 3.09 -23.15 26.09
CA SER A 36 2.09 -24.00 25.46
C SER A 36 2.78 -25.25 24.91
N ASN A 37 2.18 -26.41 25.19
CA ASN A 37 2.65 -27.76 24.84
C ASN A 37 2.66 -28.03 23.32
N HIS A 38 3.35 -27.20 22.53
CA HIS A 38 3.60 -27.45 21.10
C HIS A 38 5.02 -27.97 20.87
N GLN A 39 5.46 -28.95 21.66
CA GLN A 39 6.52 -29.87 21.22
C GLN A 39 5.95 -30.84 20.17
N GLY A 40 5.51 -30.31 19.04
CA GLY A 40 5.18 -31.10 17.86
C GLY A 40 6.46 -31.47 17.11
N ALA A 41 6.41 -32.56 16.32
CA ALA A 41 7.51 -33.08 15.49
C ALA A 41 8.09 -32.09 14.45
N CYS A 42 7.59 -30.86 14.38
CA CYS A 42 7.96 -29.81 13.44
C CYS A 42 8.76 -28.65 14.07
N HIS A 43 9.27 -28.73 15.30
CA HIS A 43 10.11 -27.67 15.85
C HIS A 43 11.59 -27.97 15.62
N ASN A 44 12.23 -27.29 14.66
CA ASN A 44 13.64 -27.51 14.32
C ASN A 44 14.33 -26.20 13.89
N ARG A 45 15.06 -25.59 14.82
CA ARG A 45 15.76 -24.31 14.60
C ARG A 45 16.79 -24.34 13.47
N SER A 46 17.54 -25.43 13.33
CA SER A 46 18.58 -25.54 12.29
C SER A 46 17.97 -25.59 10.89
N GLU A 47 16.87 -26.33 10.77
CA GLU A 47 16.13 -26.42 9.51
C GLU A 47 15.34 -25.13 9.22
N ALA A 48 14.71 -24.53 10.24
CA ALA A 48 14.01 -23.25 10.12
C ALA A 48 14.96 -22.16 9.62
N LEU A 49 16.19 -22.09 10.16
CA LEU A 49 17.20 -21.14 9.69
C LEU A 49 17.53 -21.29 8.20
N LYS A 50 17.63 -22.52 7.69
CA LYS A 50 17.84 -22.76 6.26
C LYS A 50 16.70 -22.17 5.43
N TYR A 51 15.46 -22.39 5.85
CA TYR A 51 14.30 -21.82 5.18
C TYR A 51 14.24 -20.29 5.28
N LYS A 52 14.57 -19.70 6.43
CA LYS A 52 14.65 -18.23 6.58
C LYS A 52 15.67 -17.61 5.62
N ILE A 53 16.83 -18.24 5.44
CA ILE A 53 17.85 -17.78 4.47
C ILE A 53 17.33 -17.91 3.03
N ILE A 54 16.69 -19.03 2.69
CA ILE A 54 16.07 -19.20 1.36
C ILE A 54 15.00 -18.13 1.13
N ALA A 55 14.18 -17.82 2.14
CA ALA A 55 13.13 -16.82 2.09
C ALA A 55 13.68 -15.43 1.73
N ILE A 56 14.78 -15.00 2.37
CA ILE A 56 15.44 -13.71 2.10
C ILE A 56 15.74 -13.54 0.62
N PHE A 57 16.37 -14.54 -0.02
CA PHE A 57 16.74 -14.45 -1.42
C PHE A 57 15.54 -14.62 -2.36
N ALA A 58 14.65 -15.57 -2.06
CA ALA A 58 13.47 -15.81 -2.89
C ALA A 58 12.57 -14.58 -2.96
N ILE A 59 12.23 -14.01 -1.80
CA ILE A 59 11.37 -12.82 -1.69
C ILE A 59 12.04 -11.61 -2.34
N LEU A 60 13.35 -11.39 -2.13
CA LEU A 60 14.07 -10.29 -2.76
C LEU A 60 13.98 -10.37 -4.29
N VAL A 61 14.21 -11.55 -4.87
CA VAL A 61 14.15 -11.73 -6.34
C VAL A 61 12.73 -11.54 -6.85
N THR A 62 11.73 -12.13 -6.20
CA THR A 62 10.33 -11.97 -6.63
C THR A 62 9.82 -10.55 -6.48
N SER A 63 10.23 -9.82 -5.43
CA SER A 63 9.92 -8.41 -5.24
C SER A 63 10.48 -7.57 -6.38
N MET A 64 11.77 -7.74 -6.71
CA MET A 64 12.43 -7.02 -7.79
C MET A 64 11.72 -7.27 -9.12
N ILE A 65 11.36 -8.52 -9.42
CA ILE A 65 10.59 -8.87 -10.62
C ILE A 65 9.22 -8.17 -10.59
N GLY A 66 8.48 -8.30 -9.49
CA GLY A 66 7.12 -7.76 -9.36
C GLY A 66 7.06 -6.25 -9.57
N VAL A 67 7.94 -5.49 -8.91
CA VAL A 67 7.93 -4.03 -8.99
C VAL A 67 8.49 -3.48 -10.30
N THR A 68 9.43 -4.18 -10.93
CA THR A 68 10.03 -3.72 -12.20
C THR A 68 9.22 -4.12 -13.43
N LEU A 69 8.44 -5.21 -13.38
CA LEU A 69 7.60 -5.69 -14.49
C LEU A 69 6.70 -4.59 -15.10
N PRO A 70 5.90 -3.84 -14.30
CA PRO A 70 5.11 -2.73 -14.83
C PRO A 70 5.98 -1.61 -15.39
N THR A 71 7.16 -1.34 -14.82
CA THR A 71 8.03 -0.28 -15.34
C THR A 71 8.62 -0.64 -16.72
N LEU A 72 8.86 -1.93 -16.97
CA LEU A 72 9.32 -2.46 -18.25
C LEU A 72 8.19 -2.53 -19.30
N SER A 73 6.93 -2.39 -18.90
CA SER A 73 5.78 -2.44 -19.80
C SER A 73 5.78 -1.37 -20.89
N ARG A 74 6.46 -0.23 -20.69
CA ARG A 74 6.67 0.79 -21.74
C ARG A 74 7.64 0.33 -22.84
N VAL A 75 8.46 -0.70 -22.57
CA VAL A 75 9.43 -1.27 -23.51
C VAL A 75 8.84 -2.45 -24.30
N VAL A 76 7.91 -3.19 -23.69
CA VAL A 76 7.28 -4.37 -24.31
C VAL A 76 5.91 -4.02 -24.91
N PRO A 77 5.74 -4.06 -26.25
CA PRO A 77 4.50 -3.62 -26.92
C PRO A 77 3.21 -4.33 -26.48
N ALA A 78 3.32 -5.59 -26.01
CA ALA A 78 2.20 -6.41 -25.57
C ALA A 78 1.61 -5.99 -24.21
N ILE A 79 2.41 -5.36 -23.33
CA ILE A 79 2.02 -4.98 -21.96
C ILE A 79 1.88 -3.45 -21.83
N HIS A 80 1.95 -2.71 -22.93
CA HIS A 80 1.86 -1.25 -22.90
C HIS A 80 0.64 -0.78 -22.07
N PRO A 81 0.76 0.24 -21.20
CA PRO A 81 -0.30 0.66 -20.27
C PRO A 81 -1.67 0.94 -20.90
N ASP A 82 -1.69 1.28 -22.19
CA ASP A 82 -2.90 1.52 -22.96
C ASP A 82 -3.64 0.23 -23.39
N ARG A 83 -2.98 -0.93 -23.34
CA ARG A 83 -3.57 -2.22 -23.70
C ARG A 83 -4.51 -2.74 -22.61
N ASP A 84 -5.44 -3.60 -23.04
CA ASP A 84 -6.42 -4.21 -22.15
C ASP A 84 -5.77 -5.24 -21.21
N LEU A 85 -4.70 -5.92 -21.65
CA LEU A 85 -3.94 -6.87 -20.84
C LEU A 85 -3.37 -6.22 -19.56
N PHE A 86 -2.83 -5.00 -19.65
CA PHE A 86 -2.32 -4.28 -18.49
C PHE A 86 -3.42 -4.02 -17.44
N VAL A 87 -4.63 -3.67 -17.91
CA VAL A 87 -5.80 -3.44 -17.05
C VAL A 87 -6.22 -4.74 -16.35
N LEU A 88 -6.24 -5.87 -17.06
CA LEU A 88 -6.60 -7.17 -16.49
C LEU A 88 -5.58 -7.64 -15.45
N VAL A 89 -4.29 -7.48 -15.72
CA VAL A 89 -3.22 -7.83 -14.75
C VAL A 89 -3.32 -6.93 -13.51
N LYS A 90 -3.58 -5.63 -13.66
CA LYS A 90 -3.78 -4.71 -12.53
C LYS A 90 -5.01 -5.08 -11.71
N ALA A 91 -6.11 -5.46 -12.37
CA ALA A 91 -7.33 -5.92 -11.70
C ALA A 91 -7.08 -7.21 -10.89
N PHE A 92 -6.37 -8.18 -11.47
CA PHE A 92 -5.93 -9.38 -10.76
C PHE A 92 -5.07 -9.05 -9.53
N ALA A 93 -4.04 -8.22 -9.69
CA ALA A 93 -3.17 -7.81 -8.59
C ALA A 93 -3.96 -7.13 -7.46
N SER A 94 -4.94 -6.29 -7.81
CA SER A 94 -5.81 -5.62 -6.83
C SER A 94 -6.66 -6.62 -6.04
N GLY A 95 -7.14 -7.69 -6.68
CA GLY A 95 -7.80 -8.81 -6.02
C GLY A 95 -6.88 -9.58 -5.07
N VAL A 96 -5.62 -9.83 -5.47
CA VAL A 96 -4.61 -10.45 -4.61
C VAL A 96 -4.37 -9.60 -3.36
N ILE A 97 -4.12 -8.30 -3.51
CA ILE A 97 -3.87 -7.37 -2.38
C ILE A 97 -5.06 -7.33 -1.41
N LEU A 98 -6.29 -7.28 -1.95
CA LEU A 98 -7.50 -7.31 -1.13
C LEU A 98 -7.58 -8.59 -0.30
N ALA A 99 -7.32 -9.74 -0.92
CA ALA A 99 -7.34 -11.02 -0.24
C ALA A 99 -6.16 -11.18 0.74
N THR A 100 -4.99 -10.61 0.47
CA THR A 100 -3.88 -10.54 1.44
C THR A 100 -4.37 -9.87 2.73
N GLY A 101 -4.98 -8.69 2.63
CA GLY A 101 -5.51 -7.96 3.78
C GLY A 101 -6.53 -8.77 4.60
N TYR A 102 -7.48 -9.44 3.95
CA TYR A 102 -8.56 -10.17 4.63
C TYR A 102 -8.22 -11.60 5.07
N MET A 103 -7.45 -12.35 4.28
CA MET A 103 -7.28 -13.80 4.46
C MET A 103 -5.91 -14.17 5.03
N HIS A 104 -4.93 -13.27 4.97
CA HIS A 104 -3.60 -13.52 5.52
C HIS A 104 -3.36 -12.64 6.75
N VAL A 105 -3.35 -11.31 6.57
CA VAL A 105 -2.91 -10.38 7.62
C VAL A 105 -3.91 -10.24 8.76
N LEU A 106 -5.20 -10.18 8.43
CA LEU A 106 -6.24 -10.01 9.45
C LEU A 106 -6.36 -11.27 10.35
N PRO A 107 -6.36 -12.51 9.83
CA PRO A 107 -6.33 -13.71 10.67
C PRO A 107 -5.07 -13.84 11.53
N ASP A 108 -3.90 -13.47 11.03
CA ASP A 108 -2.66 -13.48 11.82
C ASP A 108 -2.77 -12.58 13.05
N SER A 109 -3.31 -11.37 12.86
CA SER A 109 -3.62 -10.48 13.99
C SER A 109 -4.59 -11.09 15.00
N PHE A 110 -5.59 -11.84 14.55
CA PHE A 110 -6.50 -12.55 15.46
C PHE A 110 -5.76 -13.65 16.24
N ASN A 111 -4.93 -14.44 15.57
CA ASN A 111 -4.17 -15.52 16.19
C ASN A 111 -3.24 -14.98 17.29
N ASP A 112 -2.61 -13.82 17.06
CA ASP A 112 -1.70 -13.20 18.02
C ASP A 112 -2.46 -12.59 19.22
N LEU A 113 -3.46 -11.75 18.96
CA LEU A 113 -4.19 -11.01 20.00
C LEU A 113 -5.18 -11.88 20.79
N MET A 114 -5.66 -12.98 20.22
CA MET A 114 -6.55 -13.94 20.87
C MET A 114 -5.82 -15.19 21.36
N SER A 115 -4.49 -15.19 21.34
CA SER A 115 -3.69 -16.30 21.86
C SER A 115 -4.00 -16.59 23.33
N ASP A 116 -3.89 -17.87 23.72
CA ASP A 116 -4.04 -18.31 25.11
C ASP A 116 -2.94 -17.77 26.05
N CYS A 117 -1.88 -17.22 25.46
CA CYS A 117 -0.77 -16.60 26.15
C CYS A 117 -1.07 -15.18 26.66
N LEU A 118 -2.21 -14.62 26.26
CA LEU A 118 -2.67 -13.31 26.71
C LEU A 118 -3.78 -13.44 27.75
N PRO A 119 -3.85 -12.52 28.73
CA PRO A 119 -4.90 -12.55 29.72
C PRO A 119 -6.27 -12.35 29.05
N LYS A 120 -7.27 -13.13 29.49
CA LYS A 120 -8.65 -13.08 28.97
C LYS A 120 -9.26 -11.67 28.97
N ASN A 121 -8.80 -10.79 29.87
CA ASN A 121 -9.18 -9.38 29.91
C ASN A 121 -7.93 -8.51 29.69
N PRO A 122 -7.92 -7.55 28.75
CA PRO A 122 -9.00 -7.14 27.86
C PRO A 122 -9.08 -7.95 26.54
N TRP A 123 -8.03 -8.69 26.19
CA TRP A 123 -7.79 -9.18 24.83
C TRP A 123 -8.88 -10.10 24.27
N HIS A 124 -9.43 -11.01 25.08
CA HIS A 124 -10.45 -11.95 24.60
C HIS A 124 -11.88 -11.41 24.68
N LYS A 125 -12.09 -10.25 25.31
CA LYS A 125 -13.43 -9.66 25.48
C LYS A 125 -13.82 -8.68 24.38
N PHE A 126 -12.84 -8.10 23.71
CA PHE A 126 -13.05 -7.07 22.70
C PHE A 126 -12.26 -7.38 21.43
N PRO A 127 -12.85 -7.30 20.24
CA PRO A 127 -12.17 -7.65 18.99
C PRO A 127 -11.23 -6.52 18.55
N PHE A 128 -10.08 -6.41 19.26
CA PHE A 128 -9.06 -5.40 19.02
C PHE A 128 -8.55 -5.44 17.58
N THR A 129 -8.38 -6.62 16.99
CA THR A 129 -7.97 -6.79 15.59
C THR A 129 -8.85 -5.99 14.63
N THR A 130 -10.16 -6.22 14.62
CA THR A 130 -11.07 -5.50 13.71
C THR A 130 -11.22 -4.03 14.06
N PHE A 131 -11.17 -3.68 15.36
CA PHE A 131 -11.23 -2.30 15.80
C PHE A 131 -10.04 -1.49 15.28
N ILE A 132 -8.83 -2.00 15.47
CA ILE A 132 -7.59 -1.36 15.02
C ILE A 132 -7.54 -1.31 13.49
N ALA A 133 -7.94 -2.39 12.79
CA ALA A 133 -8.00 -2.40 11.33
C ALA A 133 -8.98 -1.35 10.78
N MET A 134 -10.16 -1.20 11.38
CA MET A 134 -11.12 -0.15 11.00
C MET A 134 -10.56 1.25 11.24
N PHE A 135 -9.96 1.50 12.40
CA PHE A 135 -9.33 2.79 12.72
C PHE A 135 -8.18 3.10 11.75
N SER A 136 -7.36 2.11 11.43
CA SER A 136 -6.30 2.22 10.43
C SER A 136 -6.84 2.60 9.05
N ALA A 137 -7.89 1.93 8.56
CA ALA A 137 -8.50 2.25 7.27
C ALA A 137 -9.06 3.70 7.21
N ILE A 138 -9.75 4.13 8.28
CA ILE A 138 -10.27 5.52 8.39
C ILE A 138 -9.12 6.52 8.46
N PHE A 139 -8.07 6.21 9.21
CA PHE A 139 -6.89 7.06 9.32
C PHE A 139 -6.17 7.20 7.97
N THR A 140 -6.02 6.11 7.22
CA THR A 140 -5.45 6.15 5.87
C THR A 140 -6.29 7.02 4.93
N LEU A 141 -7.63 6.87 4.96
CA LEU A 141 -8.55 7.75 4.22
C LEU A 141 -8.36 9.22 4.60
N MET A 142 -8.21 9.51 5.89
CA MET A 142 -8.00 10.86 6.39
C MET A 142 -6.68 11.44 5.86
N VAL A 143 -5.60 10.66 5.89
CA VAL A 143 -4.29 11.07 5.37
C VAL A 143 -4.35 11.31 3.86
N ASP A 144 -4.98 10.43 3.09
CA ASP A 144 -5.11 10.59 1.65
C ASP A 144 -5.95 11.83 1.30
N SER A 145 -7.13 11.96 1.91
CA SER A 145 -8.02 13.10 1.70
C SER A 145 -7.37 14.44 2.07
N PHE A 146 -6.69 14.53 3.21
CA PHE A 146 -6.03 15.76 3.61
C PHE A 146 -4.83 16.07 2.72
N SER A 147 -4.06 15.06 2.33
CA SER A 147 -2.95 15.24 1.39
C SER A 147 -3.45 15.92 0.13
N ILE A 148 -4.49 15.38 -0.51
CA ILE A 148 -5.08 15.97 -1.73
C ILE A 148 -5.54 17.42 -1.49
N CYS A 149 -6.23 17.70 -0.37
CA CYS A 149 -6.68 19.06 -0.03
C CYS A 149 -5.54 20.07 0.13
N PHE A 150 -4.50 19.71 0.88
CA PHE A 150 -3.33 20.58 1.09
C PHE A 150 -2.61 20.85 -0.23
N PHE A 151 -2.48 19.85 -1.09
CA PHE A 151 -1.85 20.01 -2.39
C PHE A 151 -2.66 20.88 -3.34
N LYS A 152 -3.99 20.69 -3.41
CA LYS A 152 -4.87 21.52 -4.23
C LYS A 152 -4.78 22.99 -3.84
N LYS A 153 -4.83 23.30 -2.54
CA LYS A 153 -4.69 24.67 -2.02
C LYS A 153 -3.36 25.32 -2.41
N ARG A 154 -2.26 24.57 -2.40
CA ARG A 154 -0.94 25.08 -2.83
C ARG A 154 -0.85 25.34 -4.32
N ILE A 155 -1.43 24.49 -5.16
CA ILE A 155 -1.47 24.74 -6.61
C ILE A 155 -2.26 26.02 -6.91
N THR A 156 -3.46 26.16 -6.34
CA THR A 156 -4.29 27.36 -6.54
C THR A 156 -3.61 28.64 -6.04
N ALA A 157 -2.92 28.59 -4.90
CA ALA A 157 -2.15 29.73 -4.36
C ALA A 157 -0.90 30.09 -5.21
N SER A 158 -0.27 29.10 -5.83
CA SER A 158 0.89 29.32 -6.69
C SER A 158 0.50 29.82 -8.09
N SER A 159 -0.71 29.50 -8.58
CA SER A 159 -1.25 30.07 -9.82
C SER A 159 -1.74 31.51 -9.66
N SER A 160 -2.12 31.93 -8.45
CA SER A 160 -2.54 33.32 -8.17
C SER A 160 -1.38 34.30 -7.96
N SER A 161 -0.12 33.84 -7.99
CA SER A 161 1.07 34.67 -7.84
C SER A 161 1.80 34.99 -9.16
N THR A 162 1.23 34.63 -10.33
CA THR A 162 1.83 34.92 -11.65
C THR A 162 1.08 35.97 -12.48
N THR A 163 -0.04 36.52 -12.01
CA THR A 163 -0.72 37.64 -12.70
C THR A 163 -0.51 38.95 -11.95
N THR A 164 0.71 39.49 -12.05
CA THR A 164 0.97 40.89 -11.69
C THR A 164 1.45 41.63 -12.93
N THR A 165 0.52 42.02 -13.80
CA THR A 165 0.65 43.29 -14.53
C THR A 165 -0.69 43.73 -15.10
N THR A 166 -1.03 44.99 -14.78
CA THR A 166 -1.97 45.93 -15.42
C THR A 166 -3.49 45.80 -15.18
N THR A 167 -3.94 46.70 -14.29
CA THR A 167 -5.07 47.67 -14.39
C THR A 167 -6.51 47.29 -14.01
N THR A 168 -6.88 47.81 -12.82
CA THR A 168 -8.08 48.60 -12.41
C THR A 168 -9.50 48.01 -12.38
N ASP A 169 -10.08 48.13 -11.17
CA ASP A 169 -11.47 48.35 -10.75
C ASP A 169 -12.57 47.36 -11.13
N SER A 170 -13.07 46.60 -10.13
CA SER A 170 -14.32 46.94 -9.42
C SER A 170 -14.72 45.80 -8.46
N SER A 171 -15.20 46.20 -7.29
CA SER A 171 -15.69 45.38 -6.18
C SER A 171 -16.80 44.40 -6.56
N GLU A 172 -16.72 43.16 -6.06
CA GLU A 172 -17.85 42.50 -5.39
C GLU A 172 -17.38 41.34 -4.51
N ASN A 173 -17.83 41.37 -3.25
CA ASN A 173 -17.57 40.35 -2.23
C ASN A 173 -18.40 39.09 -2.53
N ILE A 174 -17.78 37.91 -2.57
CA ILE A 174 -18.50 36.65 -2.35
C ILE A 174 -17.70 35.77 -1.39
N GLU A 175 -18.43 35.29 -0.39
CA GLU A 175 -18.01 34.67 0.85
C GLU A 175 -17.11 33.43 0.68
N VAL A 176 -16.21 33.29 1.65
CA VAL A 176 -15.38 32.11 1.88
C VAL A 176 -16.25 31.02 2.51
N ASP A 177 -16.75 30.08 1.69
CA ASP A 177 -17.28 28.81 2.22
C ASP A 177 -16.16 27.76 2.30
N GLY A 178 -15.69 27.55 3.51
CA GLY A 178 -14.75 26.49 3.88
C GLY A 178 -15.48 25.17 4.06
N GLY A 179 -15.78 24.49 2.94
CA GLY A 179 -16.42 23.17 2.96
C GLY A 179 -15.86 22.25 1.88
N CYS A 180 -14.90 21.38 2.24
CA CYS A 180 -14.48 20.29 1.34
C CYS A 180 -15.56 19.20 1.32
N ARG A 181 -16.60 19.36 0.48
CA ARG A 181 -17.48 18.25 0.08
C ARG A 181 -18.26 18.58 -1.19
N LYS A 182 -17.81 18.06 -2.33
CA LYS A 182 -18.67 17.41 -3.35
C LYS A 182 -17.87 16.33 -4.06
N VAL A 183 -17.93 15.13 -3.49
CA VAL A 183 -17.75 13.87 -4.24
C VAL A 183 -19.08 13.60 -4.93
N ASN A 184 -19.00 13.27 -6.23
CA ASN A 184 -20.04 12.84 -7.18
C ASN A 184 -20.78 13.93 -7.98
N LYS A 185 -20.19 14.29 -9.13
CA LYS A 185 -20.68 14.01 -10.50
C LYS A 185 -19.90 14.92 -11.46
N GLU A 186 -19.00 14.34 -12.26
CA GLU A 186 -18.86 14.64 -13.69
C GLU A 186 -17.75 13.78 -14.29
N LEU A 187 -18.16 12.58 -14.67
CA LEU A 187 -17.70 11.91 -15.87
C LEU A 187 -18.64 12.39 -16.98
N GLU A 188 -18.23 13.41 -17.74
CA GLU A 188 -18.68 13.75 -19.11
C GLU A 188 -17.74 14.88 -19.60
N SER A 189 -16.83 14.60 -20.53
CA SER A 189 -17.00 14.86 -21.97
C SER A 189 -17.52 16.26 -22.30
N LEU A 190 -16.62 17.11 -22.80
CA LEU A 190 -16.84 18.17 -23.81
C LEU A 190 -18.18 18.95 -23.77
N SER A 191 -18.13 20.26 -23.46
CA SER A 191 -18.43 21.35 -24.42
C SER A 191 -18.60 22.75 -23.77
N HIS A 192 -17.92 23.74 -24.37
CA HIS A 192 -18.10 25.21 -24.37
C HIS A 192 -18.27 26.05 -23.08
N SER A 193 -17.25 26.87 -22.80
CA SER A 193 -17.46 28.30 -22.54
C SER A 193 -16.41 29.12 -23.31
N HIS A 194 -16.88 30.06 -24.12
CA HIS A 194 -16.08 30.94 -24.97
C HIS A 194 -15.60 32.18 -24.19
N THR A 195 -14.33 32.51 -24.32
CA THR A 195 -13.83 33.89 -24.29
C THR A 195 -12.70 34.02 -25.32
N HIS A 196 -12.83 35.00 -26.21
CA HIS A 196 -11.99 35.21 -27.40
C HIS A 196 -10.60 35.77 -27.06
N GLY A 197 -9.57 35.35 -27.82
CA GLY A 197 -8.24 35.98 -27.78
C GLY A 197 -7.13 35.28 -28.57
N HIS A 198 -7.24 35.31 -29.90
CA HIS A 198 -6.24 35.16 -30.98
C HIS A 198 -5.22 34.00 -31.08
N GLU A 199 -5.20 33.44 -32.29
CA GLU A 199 -4.39 32.38 -32.92
C GLU A 199 -2.87 32.56 -32.90
N ILE A 200 -2.12 31.44 -32.78
CA ILE A 200 -1.12 30.99 -33.77
C ILE A 200 -1.18 29.44 -33.85
N GLU A 201 -1.17 28.93 -35.07
CA GLU A 201 -1.44 27.56 -35.52
C GLU A 201 -0.20 26.64 -35.56
N HIS A 202 -0.49 25.33 -35.57
CA HIS A 202 0.28 24.15 -36.02
C HIS A 202 1.31 23.44 -35.11
N GLY A 203 0.94 22.21 -34.73
CA GLY A 203 1.83 21.15 -34.25
C GLY A 203 1.09 19.89 -33.82
N ASN A 204 0.79 19.00 -34.78
CA ASN A 204 0.11 17.71 -34.60
C ASN A 204 0.84 16.78 -33.59
N GLY A 205 0.24 16.57 -32.41
CA GLY A 205 0.75 15.63 -31.41
C GLY A 205 -0.31 15.36 -30.35
N ASN A 206 -0.92 14.17 -30.39
CA ASN A 206 -1.97 13.71 -29.49
C ASN A 206 -1.41 13.36 -28.10
N THR A 207 -0.68 14.28 -27.47
CA THR A 207 -0.21 14.16 -26.09
C THR A 207 -1.34 14.57 -25.17
N LYS A 208 -1.98 13.59 -24.52
CA LYS A 208 -2.83 13.84 -23.34
C LYS A 208 -1.99 14.60 -22.33
N VAL A 209 -2.18 15.91 -22.24
CA VAL A 209 -1.59 16.73 -21.18
C VAL A 209 -2.29 16.29 -19.90
N VAL A 210 -1.68 15.35 -19.16
CA VAL A 210 -2.09 15.00 -17.81
C VAL A 210 -1.96 16.27 -16.99
N SER A 211 -3.05 16.74 -16.38
CA SER A 211 -2.99 17.99 -15.61
C SER A 211 -1.99 17.82 -14.46
N ALA A 212 -1.30 18.90 -14.08
CA ALA A 212 -0.34 18.87 -12.97
C ALA A 212 -0.99 18.35 -11.66
N GLU A 213 -2.29 18.57 -11.49
CA GLU A 213 -3.10 18.05 -10.38
C GLU A 213 -3.23 16.51 -10.44
N GLN A 214 -3.50 15.93 -11.62
CA GLN A 214 -3.59 14.48 -11.79
C GLN A 214 -2.24 13.78 -11.55
N LEU A 215 -1.15 14.33 -12.07
CA LEU A 215 0.20 13.79 -11.80
C LEU A 215 0.54 13.82 -10.32
N LEU A 216 0.18 14.90 -9.62
CA LEU A 216 0.41 15.00 -8.19
C LEU A 216 -0.40 13.95 -7.43
N ARG A 217 -1.67 13.74 -7.79
CA ARG A 217 -2.50 12.71 -7.18
C ARG A 217 -1.86 11.32 -7.33
N TYR A 218 -1.39 10.95 -8.52
CA TYR A 218 -0.70 9.67 -8.70
C TYR A 218 0.56 9.52 -7.84
N ARG A 219 1.29 10.62 -7.62
CA ARG A 219 2.46 10.62 -6.73
C ARG A 219 2.09 10.40 -5.27
N VAL A 220 1.04 11.05 -4.77
CA VAL A 220 0.55 10.85 -3.39
C VAL A 220 0.11 9.41 -3.20
N ILE A 221 -0.71 8.88 -4.12
CA ILE A 221 -1.19 7.50 -4.08
C ILE A 221 -0.02 6.51 -4.06
N ALA A 222 0.99 6.71 -4.93
CA ALA A 222 2.16 5.85 -4.97
C ALA A 222 2.97 5.89 -3.66
N GLN A 223 3.11 7.05 -3.02
CA GLN A 223 3.82 7.20 -1.74
C GLN A 223 3.05 6.60 -0.56
N VAL A 224 1.73 6.80 -0.49
CA VAL A 224 0.87 6.22 0.55
C VAL A 224 0.86 4.69 0.41
N LEU A 225 0.76 4.18 -0.81
CA LEU A 225 0.84 2.75 -1.11
C LEU A 225 2.18 2.16 -0.67
N GLU A 226 3.29 2.78 -1.08
CA GLU A 226 4.63 2.31 -0.73
C GLU A 226 4.85 2.28 0.78
N LEU A 227 4.45 3.34 1.48
CA LEU A 227 4.55 3.42 2.93
C LEU A 227 3.80 2.28 3.61
N GLY A 228 2.57 2.03 3.16
CA GLY A 228 1.75 0.95 3.69
C GLY A 228 2.36 -0.42 3.51
N ILE A 229 2.89 -0.67 2.30
CA ILE A 229 3.62 -1.90 1.99
C ILE A 229 4.87 -2.02 2.87
N VAL A 230 5.61 -0.95 3.11
CA VAL A 230 6.83 -0.98 3.95
C VAL A 230 6.49 -1.40 5.38
N VAL A 231 5.47 -0.78 5.99
CA VAL A 231 5.05 -1.14 7.37
C VAL A 231 4.64 -2.61 7.44
N HIS A 232 3.81 -3.06 6.50
CA HIS A 232 3.38 -4.46 6.43
C HIS A 232 4.55 -5.45 6.26
N SER A 233 5.44 -5.13 5.32
CA SER A 233 6.56 -5.99 4.91
C SER A 233 7.57 -6.20 6.04
N VAL A 234 7.81 -5.18 6.89
CA VAL A 234 8.66 -5.34 8.07
C VAL A 234 8.05 -6.33 9.06
N VAL A 235 6.75 -6.24 9.30
CA VAL A 235 6.04 -7.06 10.29
C VAL A 235 6.04 -8.52 9.87
N ILE A 236 5.61 -8.84 8.64
CA ILE A 236 5.66 -10.22 8.15
C ILE A 236 7.08 -10.77 8.15
N GLY A 237 8.05 -9.94 7.72
CA GLY A 237 9.45 -10.33 7.72
C GLY A 237 9.91 -10.69 9.13
N LEU A 238 9.58 -9.86 10.12
CA LEU A 238 9.91 -10.08 11.52
C LEU A 238 9.34 -11.42 12.02
N SER A 239 8.04 -11.68 11.77
CA SER A 239 7.36 -12.92 12.17
C SER A 239 8.00 -14.16 11.56
N LEU A 240 8.21 -14.17 10.24
CA LEU A 240 8.88 -15.28 9.56
C LEU A 240 10.30 -15.48 10.09
N GLY A 241 11.03 -14.39 10.33
CA GLY A 241 12.37 -14.41 10.89
C GLY A 241 12.41 -14.96 12.32
N ALA A 242 11.38 -14.71 13.11
CA ALA A 242 11.25 -15.19 14.49
C ALA A 242 10.81 -16.66 14.59
N SER A 243 9.97 -17.14 13.66
CA SER A 243 9.37 -18.48 13.70
C SER A 243 10.40 -19.62 13.71
N ASP A 244 10.26 -20.60 14.59
CA ASP A 244 11.17 -21.77 14.66
C ASP A 244 10.56 -23.07 14.08
N ASN A 245 9.43 -22.96 13.37
CA ASN A 245 8.67 -24.08 12.81
C ASN A 245 8.83 -24.19 11.27
N PRO A 246 9.67 -25.11 10.75
CA PRO A 246 9.85 -25.29 9.30
C PRO A 246 8.57 -25.67 8.56
N CYS A 247 7.63 -26.34 9.22
CA CYS A 247 6.39 -26.78 8.60
C CYS A 247 5.45 -25.59 8.29
N THR A 248 5.56 -24.51 9.07
CA THR A 248 4.90 -23.22 8.79
C THR A 248 5.71 -22.40 7.79
N ILE A 249 7.03 -22.29 7.97
CA ILE A 249 7.87 -21.42 7.12
C ILE A 249 7.88 -21.89 5.65
N ARG A 250 7.91 -23.20 5.38
CA ARG A 250 7.97 -23.75 4.02
C ARG A 250 6.84 -23.25 3.11
N PRO A 251 5.56 -23.48 3.42
CA PRO A 251 4.46 -22.99 2.58
C PRO A 251 4.33 -21.47 2.65
N LEU A 252 4.66 -20.84 3.79
CA LEU A 252 4.67 -19.40 3.94
C LEU A 252 5.61 -18.74 2.93
N ILE A 253 6.81 -19.26 2.67
CA ILE A 253 7.71 -18.70 1.63
C ILE A 253 7.02 -18.62 0.25
N ALA A 254 6.28 -19.66 -0.13
CA ALA A 254 5.59 -19.69 -1.42
C ALA A 254 4.44 -18.68 -1.46
N ALA A 255 3.63 -18.61 -0.39
CA ALA A 255 2.59 -17.60 -0.24
C ALA A 255 3.17 -16.18 -0.23
N LEU A 256 4.33 -15.99 0.41
CA LEU A 256 5.01 -14.71 0.50
C LEU A 256 5.53 -14.25 -0.87
N CYS A 257 6.22 -15.13 -1.59
CA CYS A 257 6.69 -14.85 -2.94
C CYS A 257 5.53 -14.50 -3.88
N PHE A 258 4.40 -15.21 -3.77
CA PHE A 258 3.24 -14.98 -4.63
C PHE A 258 2.59 -13.63 -4.38
N HIS A 259 2.18 -13.30 -3.14
CA HIS A 259 1.52 -12.03 -2.89
C HIS A 259 2.47 -10.84 -3.10
N GLN A 260 3.75 -10.96 -2.68
CA GLN A 260 4.75 -9.91 -2.85
C GLN A 260 5.02 -9.60 -4.33
N LEU A 261 4.97 -10.61 -5.21
CA LEU A 261 5.09 -10.40 -6.65
C LEU A 261 3.96 -9.51 -7.18
N PHE A 262 2.71 -9.76 -6.78
CA PHE A 262 1.54 -9.00 -7.25
C PHE A 262 1.36 -7.65 -6.56
N GLU A 263 1.73 -7.53 -5.28
CA GLU A 263 1.88 -6.26 -4.58
C GLU A 263 2.91 -5.36 -5.27
N GLY A 264 4.05 -5.94 -5.66
CA GLY A 264 5.07 -5.26 -6.44
C GLY A 264 4.53 -4.77 -7.78
N MET A 265 3.75 -5.60 -8.49
CA MET A 265 3.11 -5.17 -9.73
C MET A 265 2.12 -4.01 -9.54
N GLY A 266 1.35 -4.03 -8.45
CA GLY A 266 0.48 -2.93 -8.07
C GLY A 266 1.26 -1.62 -7.86
N LEU A 267 2.30 -1.66 -7.03
CA LEU A 267 3.17 -0.52 -6.76
C LEU A 267 3.90 -0.03 -8.01
N GLY A 268 4.48 -0.94 -8.80
CA GLY A 268 5.15 -0.62 -10.06
C GLY A 268 4.23 0.07 -11.06
N GLY A 269 2.94 -0.31 -11.09
CA GLY A 269 1.90 0.36 -11.86
C GLY A 269 1.68 1.81 -11.41
N CYS A 270 1.60 2.06 -10.10
CA CYS A 270 1.49 3.41 -9.54
C CYS A 270 2.74 4.25 -9.82
N ILE A 271 3.94 3.68 -9.66
CA ILE A 271 5.21 4.33 -10.00
C ILE A 271 5.26 4.75 -11.48
N LEU A 272 4.71 3.92 -12.37
CA LEU A 272 4.63 4.20 -13.80
C LEU A 272 3.72 5.38 -14.12
N GLN A 273 2.61 5.53 -13.39
CA GLN A 273 1.63 6.61 -13.57
C GLN A 273 2.09 7.93 -12.92
N ALA A 274 2.87 7.85 -11.85
CA ALA A 274 3.41 9.01 -11.12
C ALA A 274 4.51 9.78 -11.87
N GLU A 275 4.99 9.23 -13.00
CA GLU A 275 6.03 9.79 -13.88
C GLU A 275 7.26 10.31 -13.11
N TYR A 276 7.69 9.53 -12.12
CA TYR A 276 8.88 9.85 -11.35
C TYR A 276 10.17 9.81 -12.18
N GLY A 277 11.12 10.65 -11.81
CA GLY A 277 12.50 10.55 -12.31
C GLY A 277 13.17 9.25 -11.85
N MET A 278 14.19 8.79 -12.57
CA MET A 278 14.85 7.49 -12.32
C MET A 278 15.34 7.34 -10.87
N LYS A 279 15.86 8.41 -10.26
CA LYS A 279 16.32 8.39 -8.86
C LYS A 279 15.22 7.97 -7.90
N MET A 280 14.03 8.58 -7.99
CA MET A 280 12.91 8.25 -7.12
C MET A 280 12.39 6.84 -7.42
N LYS A 281 12.29 6.44 -8.70
CA LYS A 281 11.92 5.06 -9.07
C LYS A 281 12.84 4.03 -8.43
N CYS A 282 14.16 4.23 -8.51
CA CYS A 282 15.13 3.32 -7.90
C CYS A 282 15.02 3.29 -6.37
N ILE A 283 14.79 4.43 -5.72
CA ILE A 283 14.56 4.49 -4.27
C ILE A 283 13.34 3.66 -3.89
N MET A 284 12.23 3.81 -4.62
CA MET A 284 11.00 3.10 -4.30
C MET A 284 11.12 1.59 -4.51
N VAL A 285 11.73 1.20 -5.64
CA VAL A 285 12.03 -0.22 -5.94
C VAL A 285 12.93 -0.83 -4.87
N PHE A 286 13.94 -0.08 -4.41
CA PHE A 286 14.86 -0.53 -3.37
C PHE A 286 14.14 -0.79 -2.05
N PHE A 287 13.35 0.18 -1.55
CA PHE A 287 12.63 0.02 -0.29
C PHE A 287 11.60 -1.10 -0.37
N PHE A 288 10.80 -1.17 -1.44
CA PHE A 288 9.88 -2.28 -1.65
C PHE A 288 10.56 -3.66 -1.57
N SER A 289 11.73 -3.79 -2.20
CA SER A 289 12.37 -5.11 -2.35
C SER A 289 13.18 -5.53 -1.12
N VAL A 290 13.78 -4.58 -0.39
CA VAL A 290 14.68 -4.86 0.74
C VAL A 290 13.93 -4.95 2.07
N THR A 291 12.74 -4.36 2.19
CA THR A 291 12.05 -4.27 3.49
C THR A 291 11.68 -5.63 4.08
N THR A 292 11.09 -6.56 3.32
CA THR A 292 10.76 -7.90 3.83
C THR A 292 12.02 -8.71 4.17
N PRO A 293 13.05 -8.81 3.29
CA PRO A 293 14.32 -9.44 3.64
C PRO A 293 14.99 -8.85 4.90
N PHE A 294 14.93 -7.52 5.06
CA PHE A 294 15.41 -6.84 6.26
C PHE A 294 14.61 -7.25 7.49
N GLY A 295 13.28 -7.29 7.41
CA GLY A 295 12.41 -7.80 8.47
C GLY A 295 12.77 -9.22 8.89
N ILE A 296 13.03 -10.12 7.94
CA ILE A 296 13.45 -11.51 8.21
C ILE A 296 14.78 -11.56 8.94
N ALA A 297 15.77 -10.78 8.48
CA ALA A 297 17.06 -10.69 9.14
C ALA A 297 16.94 -10.13 10.56
N LEU A 298 16.09 -9.12 10.76
CA LEU A 298 15.79 -8.55 12.07
C LEU A 298 15.09 -9.57 12.98
N GLY A 299 14.13 -10.34 12.46
CA GLY A 299 13.45 -11.42 13.19
C GLY A 299 14.42 -12.51 13.63
N ILE A 300 15.34 -12.94 12.77
CA ILE A 300 16.41 -13.88 13.14
C ILE A 300 17.30 -13.31 14.26
N ALA A 301 17.57 -12.01 14.24
CA ALA A 301 18.39 -11.37 15.26
C ALA A 301 17.66 -11.30 16.60
N LEU A 302 16.38 -10.93 16.58
CA LEU A 302 15.54 -10.78 17.77
C LEU A 302 15.10 -12.13 18.35
N SER A 303 15.01 -13.20 17.56
CA SER A 303 14.66 -14.55 18.02
C SER A 303 15.67 -15.14 19.01
N LYS A 304 16.83 -14.49 19.18
CA LYS A 304 17.83 -14.84 20.20
C LYS A 304 17.48 -14.29 21.60
N VAL A 305 16.59 -13.31 21.67
CA VAL A 305 16.27 -12.55 22.89
C VAL A 305 14.78 -12.64 23.23
N TYR A 306 13.91 -12.75 22.21
CA TYR A 306 12.48 -12.91 22.34
C TYR A 306 12.02 -14.20 21.66
N THR A 307 11.11 -14.93 22.29
CA THR A 307 10.36 -15.99 21.62
C THR A 307 9.13 -15.40 20.94
N ASP A 308 8.74 -16.00 19.82
CA ASP A 308 7.51 -15.70 19.08
C ASP A 308 6.23 -15.89 19.93
N THR A 309 6.32 -16.66 21.03
CA THR A 309 5.23 -16.88 21.99
C THR A 309 5.19 -15.89 23.17
N SER A 310 6.10 -14.92 23.24
CA SER A 310 6.11 -13.93 24.32
C SER A 310 4.86 -13.03 24.24
N PRO A 311 4.17 -12.74 25.36
CA PRO A 311 3.01 -11.83 25.37
C PRO A 311 3.28 -10.48 24.69
N THR A 312 4.47 -9.92 24.87
CA THR A 312 4.86 -8.66 24.23
C THR A 312 5.00 -8.82 22.72
N SER A 313 5.58 -9.93 22.25
CA SER A 313 5.70 -10.21 20.80
C SER A 313 4.32 -10.30 20.17
N LEU A 314 3.42 -11.09 20.77
CA LEU A 314 2.06 -11.31 20.31
C LEU A 314 1.25 -10.01 20.27
N ILE A 315 1.37 -9.15 21.29
CA ILE A 315 0.67 -7.85 21.28
C ILE A 315 1.20 -6.95 20.17
N VAL A 316 2.52 -6.81 20.04
CA VAL A 316 3.13 -5.91 19.05
C VAL A 316 2.83 -6.40 17.63
N GLU A 317 3.04 -7.69 17.36
CA GLU A 317 2.77 -8.32 16.07
C GLU A 317 1.29 -8.22 15.71
N GLY A 318 0.41 -8.60 16.65
CA GLY A 318 -1.03 -8.56 16.46
C GLY A 318 -1.58 -7.16 16.19
N VAL A 319 -1.10 -6.14 16.90
CA VAL A 319 -1.48 -4.73 16.65
C VAL A 319 -0.97 -4.26 15.29
N LEU A 320 0.29 -4.54 14.96
CA LEU A 320 0.88 -4.10 13.69
C LEU A 320 0.23 -4.81 12.48
N ASN A 321 -0.11 -6.10 12.61
CA ASN A 321 -0.89 -6.85 11.63
C ASN A 321 -2.30 -6.25 11.47
N ALA A 322 -2.99 -5.89 12.55
CA ALA A 322 -4.30 -5.22 12.45
C ALA A 322 -4.21 -3.88 11.70
N VAL A 323 -3.21 -3.05 12.04
CA VAL A 323 -2.98 -1.78 11.35
C VAL A 323 -2.72 -2.03 9.85
N SER A 324 -1.85 -2.99 9.55
CA SER A 324 -1.51 -3.36 8.17
C SER A 324 -2.74 -3.85 7.38
N ALA A 325 -3.55 -4.74 7.95
CA ALA A 325 -4.76 -5.25 7.31
C ALA A 325 -5.74 -4.11 6.97
N GLY A 326 -5.94 -3.17 7.90
CA GLY A 326 -6.75 -1.97 7.67
C GLY A 326 -6.23 -1.11 6.52
N LEU A 327 -4.91 -0.93 6.43
CA LEU A 327 -4.28 -0.18 5.36
C LEU A 327 -4.45 -0.90 4.01
N LEU A 328 -4.12 -2.19 3.92
CA LEU A 328 -4.24 -2.97 2.69
C LEU A 328 -5.68 -3.01 2.17
N ASN A 329 -6.66 -3.14 3.07
CA ASN A 329 -8.08 -3.11 2.71
C ASN A 329 -8.47 -1.76 2.10
N TYR A 330 -8.03 -0.65 2.69
CA TYR A 330 -8.24 0.68 2.13
C TYR A 330 -7.56 0.83 0.76
N MET A 331 -6.29 0.45 0.65
CA MET A 331 -5.52 0.56 -0.58
C MET A 331 -6.13 -0.27 -1.72
N ALA A 332 -6.56 -1.50 -1.43
CA ALA A 332 -7.13 -2.37 -2.45
C ALA A 332 -8.53 -1.87 -2.90
N LEU A 333 -9.42 -1.54 -1.97
CA LEU A 333 -10.79 -1.15 -2.31
C LEU A 333 -10.88 0.26 -2.89
N VAL A 334 -10.23 1.24 -2.25
CA VAL A 334 -10.38 2.65 -2.57
C VAL A 334 -9.35 3.08 -3.62
N GLU A 335 -8.07 2.81 -3.36
CA GLU A 335 -7.00 3.35 -4.22
C GLU A 335 -6.83 2.59 -5.53
N LEU A 336 -7.01 1.28 -5.53
CA LEU A 336 -6.85 0.44 -6.71
C LEU A 336 -8.20 0.17 -7.40
N LEU A 337 -9.09 -0.58 -6.74
CA LEU A 337 -10.34 -1.03 -7.36
C LEU A 337 -11.27 0.13 -7.71
N ALA A 338 -11.57 1.04 -6.77
CA ALA A 338 -12.47 2.15 -7.08
C ALA A 338 -11.87 3.09 -8.13
N THR A 339 -10.58 3.45 -8.01
CA THR A 339 -9.91 4.31 -9.00
C THR A 339 -9.91 3.70 -10.41
N ASP A 340 -9.66 2.40 -10.55
CA ASP A 340 -9.62 1.74 -11.87
C ASP A 340 -11.01 1.50 -12.45
N PHE A 341 -11.95 1.03 -11.63
CA PHE A 341 -13.30 0.69 -12.11
C PHE A 341 -14.16 1.93 -12.34
N MET A 342 -13.96 3.02 -11.59
CA MET A 342 -14.64 4.29 -11.85
C MET A 342 -13.92 5.15 -12.90
N GLY A 343 -12.79 4.69 -13.43
CA GLY A 343 -12.07 5.35 -14.52
C GLY A 343 -12.78 5.25 -15.87
N SER A 344 -12.63 6.28 -16.71
CA SER A 344 -13.29 6.38 -18.02
C SER A 344 -12.99 5.21 -18.96
N LYS A 345 -11.80 4.61 -18.87
CA LYS A 345 -11.36 3.47 -19.71
C LYS A 345 -12.22 2.21 -19.49
N LEU A 346 -12.67 1.97 -18.26
CA LEU A 346 -13.48 0.81 -17.90
C LEU A 346 -14.97 1.11 -17.99
N GLN A 347 -15.39 2.29 -17.54
CA GLN A 347 -16.78 2.77 -17.64
C GLN A 347 -17.29 2.88 -19.08
N SER A 348 -16.41 3.16 -20.06
CA SER A 348 -16.79 3.20 -21.48
C SER A 348 -16.85 1.83 -22.16
N ARG A 349 -16.34 0.75 -21.53
CA ARG A 349 -16.15 -0.56 -22.17
C ARG A 349 -16.61 -1.70 -21.27
N VAL A 350 -17.92 -1.97 -21.26
CA VAL A 350 -18.57 -2.99 -20.43
C VAL A 350 -17.93 -4.37 -20.53
N LYS A 351 -17.54 -4.82 -21.74
CA LYS A 351 -16.87 -6.13 -21.92
C LYS A 351 -15.56 -6.21 -21.14
N LEU A 352 -14.73 -5.16 -21.20
CA LEU A 352 -13.48 -5.11 -20.47
C LEU A 352 -13.73 -5.04 -18.96
N GLN A 353 -14.76 -4.31 -18.53
CA GLN A 353 -15.14 -4.23 -17.12
C GLN A 353 -15.54 -5.60 -16.55
N ILE A 354 -16.32 -6.40 -17.29
CA ILE A 354 -16.70 -7.76 -16.87
C ILE A 354 -15.45 -8.64 -16.74
N TYR A 355 -14.55 -8.62 -17.74
CA TYR A 355 -13.29 -9.37 -17.64
C TYR A 355 -12.44 -8.89 -16.47
N SER A 356 -12.34 -7.59 -16.22
CA SER A 356 -11.62 -7.07 -15.05
C SER A 356 -12.22 -7.59 -13.74
N TYR A 357 -13.55 -7.59 -13.56
CA TYR A 357 -14.18 -8.16 -12.37
C TYR A 357 -13.86 -9.65 -12.21
N PHE A 358 -13.90 -10.42 -13.30
CA PHE A 358 -13.50 -11.82 -13.27
C PHE A 358 -12.04 -11.97 -12.80
N PHE A 359 -11.10 -11.17 -13.33
CA PHE A 359 -9.70 -11.22 -12.91
C PHE A 359 -9.50 -10.78 -11.45
N VAL A 360 -10.26 -9.80 -10.94
CA VAL A 360 -10.27 -9.45 -9.50
C VAL A 360 -10.66 -10.68 -8.66
N LEU A 361 -11.75 -11.37 -9.03
CA LEU A 361 -12.22 -12.55 -8.30
C LEU A 361 -11.22 -13.71 -8.37
N VAL A 362 -10.59 -13.92 -9.53
CA VAL A 362 -9.54 -14.94 -9.67
C VAL A 362 -8.32 -14.61 -8.82
N GLY A 363 -7.89 -13.34 -8.76
CA GLY A 363 -6.80 -12.90 -7.89
C GLY A 363 -7.12 -13.09 -6.41
N ALA A 364 -8.30 -12.64 -5.98
CA ALA A 364 -8.77 -12.78 -4.61
C ALA A 364 -8.96 -14.25 -4.20
N GLY A 365 -9.54 -15.06 -5.09
CA GLY A 365 -9.71 -16.50 -4.88
C GLY A 365 -8.38 -17.24 -4.81
N GLY A 366 -7.45 -16.92 -5.72
CA GLY A 366 -6.11 -17.51 -5.74
C GLY A 366 -5.34 -17.25 -4.45
N MET A 367 -5.34 -16.01 -3.97
CA MET A 367 -4.69 -15.66 -2.71
C MET A 367 -5.39 -16.28 -1.49
N SER A 368 -6.74 -16.36 -1.50
CA SER A 368 -7.50 -17.06 -0.46
C SER A 368 -7.16 -18.55 -0.36
N VAL A 369 -6.94 -19.23 -1.49
CA VAL A 369 -6.53 -20.65 -1.50
C VAL A 369 -5.13 -20.82 -0.95
N MET A 370 -4.20 -19.91 -1.27
CA MET A 370 -2.84 -19.92 -0.72
C MET A 370 -2.85 -19.75 0.81
N ALA A 371 -3.80 -19.00 1.36
CA ALA A 371 -3.94 -18.79 2.80
C ALA A 371 -4.30 -20.08 3.58
N ILE A 372 -4.78 -21.15 2.93
CA ILE A 372 -5.03 -22.44 3.60
C ILE A 372 -3.70 -23.03 4.11
N TRP A 373 -2.60 -22.74 3.42
CA TRP A 373 -1.29 -23.33 3.70
C TRP A 373 -0.32 -22.33 4.32
N ALA A 374 -0.68 -21.05 4.40
CA ALA A 374 0.16 -19.99 4.90
C ALA A 374 0.30 -20.02 6.42
#